data_AF-A0A4Q7BN56-F1
#
_entry.id   AF-A0A4Q7BN56-F1
#
_cell.length_a   1.000
_cell.length_b   1.000
_cell.length_c   1.000
_cell.angle_alpha   90.00
_cell.angle_beta   90.00
_cell.angle_gamma   90.00
#
_symmetry.space_group_name_H-M   'P 1'
#
loop_
_entity.id
_entity.type
_entity.pdbx_description
1 polymer ?
#
loop_
_entity_poly.entity_id
_entity_poly.type
_entity_poly.pdbx_seq_one_letter_code
_entity_poly.pdbx_strand_id
1 'polypeptide(L)'
;MALVAQAYKYYRLLFKGSFATDNRYASFAEFRLFEDVDAIGTNLCIGAIATSSGQYSATTGAPRGIDGDIATYYESESISFSSGGTCWFKIELPEAKVIRSYHMIPSHYTAEFPLKFEIQGSNDNTNWDKIYENNSIPGTIAYTRTIASYVGGISRLTNGQPTQRILINNWLTGAYISTATPDLSGNWFASIPYGTDVLVTHIGPAGYKPESDGPITPYLW
;
A
#
# COMPACT_ATOMS: atom_id res chain seq x y z
N MET A 1 -12.76 14.71 -2.83
CA MET A 1 -13.47 13.49 -2.41
C MET A 1 -12.42 12.55 -1.88
N ALA A 2 -12.53 12.13 -0.62
CA ALA A 2 -11.60 11.21 0.00
C ALA A 2 -11.58 9.90 -0.77
N LEU A 3 -10.40 9.40 -1.16
CA LEU A 3 -10.27 7.97 -1.42
C LEU A 3 -10.39 7.29 -0.04
N VAL A 4 -11.61 6.90 0.32
CA VAL A 4 -11.84 5.91 1.38
C VAL A 4 -11.05 4.66 0.99
N ALA A 5 -10.44 3.99 1.97
CA ALA A 5 -9.81 2.69 1.73
C ALA A 5 -10.85 1.76 1.09
N GLN A 6 -10.67 1.49 -0.20
CA GLN A 6 -11.69 0.88 -1.03
C GLN A 6 -11.49 -0.63 -1.04
N ALA A 7 -12.59 -1.36 -0.85
CA ALA A 7 -12.57 -2.80 -0.97
C ALA A 7 -12.53 -3.20 -2.46
N TYR A 8 -11.63 -4.12 -2.82
CA TYR A 8 -11.52 -4.66 -4.17
C TYR A 8 -11.56 -6.19 -4.16
N LYS A 9 -12.23 -6.76 -5.16
CA LYS A 9 -12.19 -8.21 -5.42
C LYS A 9 -10.89 -8.62 -6.10
N TYR A 10 -10.35 -7.76 -6.97
CA TYR A 10 -9.13 -8.02 -7.71
C TYR A 10 -8.02 -7.11 -7.23
N TYR A 11 -6.86 -7.69 -6.97
CA TYR A 11 -5.61 -6.99 -6.71
C TYR A 11 -4.58 -7.40 -7.74
N ARG A 12 -3.74 -6.47 -8.20
CA ARG A 12 -2.58 -6.85 -9.00
C ARG A 12 -1.33 -6.06 -8.64
N LEU A 13 -0.21 -6.75 -8.74
CA LEU A 13 1.12 -6.16 -8.83
C LEU A 13 1.38 -5.85 -10.30
N LEU A 14 1.63 -4.58 -10.61
CA LEU A 14 2.14 -4.16 -11.92
C LEU A 14 3.64 -3.92 -11.79
N PHE A 15 4.45 -4.87 -12.26
CA PHE A 15 5.90 -4.80 -12.16
C PHE A 15 6.48 -3.80 -13.13
N LYS A 16 7.45 -3.03 -12.64
CA LYS A 16 8.18 -1.98 -13.36
C LYS A 16 9.70 -2.10 -13.17
N GLY A 17 10.17 -3.11 -12.45
CA GLY A 17 11.60 -3.37 -12.26
C GLY A 17 11.93 -4.31 -11.10
N SER A 18 13.09 -4.92 -11.17
CA SER A 18 13.70 -5.76 -10.13
C SER A 18 15.13 -5.29 -9.82
N PHE A 19 15.84 -6.02 -8.95
CA PHE A 19 17.24 -5.74 -8.63
C PHE A 19 18.23 -6.25 -9.69
N ALA A 20 17.76 -7.06 -10.65
CA ALA A 20 18.61 -7.70 -11.64
C ALA A 20 19.20 -6.64 -12.58
N THR A 21 20.48 -6.80 -12.94
CA THR A 21 21.18 -5.86 -13.83
C THR A 21 20.53 -5.77 -15.21
N ASP A 22 20.01 -6.90 -15.72
CA ASP A 22 19.26 -6.93 -16.97
C ASP A 22 17.83 -6.41 -16.82
N ASN A 23 17.30 -6.41 -15.59
CA ASN A 23 16.02 -5.86 -15.18
C ASN A 23 14.87 -6.39 -16.06
N ARG A 24 14.77 -7.73 -16.16
CA ARG A 24 13.84 -8.41 -17.07
C ARG A 24 12.73 -9.24 -16.45
N TYR A 25 12.92 -9.67 -15.21
CA TYR A 25 12.04 -10.61 -14.53
C TYR A 25 11.64 -10.09 -13.16
N ALA A 26 10.45 -10.48 -12.73
CA ALA A 26 9.92 -10.31 -11.39
C ALA A 26 9.64 -11.69 -10.79
N SER A 27 10.34 -12.03 -9.70
CA SER A 27 10.30 -13.35 -9.08
C SER A 27 10.13 -13.25 -7.56
N PHE A 28 9.21 -14.02 -7.00
CA PHE A 28 9.02 -14.11 -5.54
C PHE A 28 8.44 -15.47 -5.18
N ALA A 29 8.83 -15.96 -4.00
CA ALA A 29 8.33 -17.23 -3.47
C ALA A 29 6.87 -17.10 -3.02
N GLU A 30 6.53 -15.98 -2.37
CA GLU A 30 5.21 -15.82 -1.77
C GLU A 30 4.85 -14.33 -1.68
N PHE A 31 3.60 -14.01 -1.98
CA PHE A 31 3.01 -12.69 -1.80
C PHE A 31 1.70 -12.79 -1.02
N ARG A 32 1.59 -11.98 0.03
CA ARG A 32 0.51 -12.04 1.00
C ARG A 32 -0.11 -10.67 1.18
N LEU A 33 -1.42 -10.63 1.32
CA LEU A 33 -2.22 -9.43 1.55
C LEU A 33 -2.94 -9.53 2.88
N PHE A 34 -3.07 -8.41 3.58
CA PHE A 34 -3.68 -8.37 4.91
C PHE A 34 -4.58 -7.14 5.07
N GLU A 35 -5.70 -7.33 5.79
CA GLU A 35 -6.51 -6.22 6.29
C GLU A 35 -5.81 -5.51 7.45
N ASP A 36 -4.86 -6.17 8.13
CA ASP A 36 -4.06 -5.57 9.20
C ASP A 36 -2.76 -4.94 8.67
N VAL A 37 -2.20 -3.99 9.42
CA VAL A 37 -1.03 -3.20 8.98
C VAL A 37 0.33 -3.83 9.27
N ASP A 38 0.37 -4.75 10.23
CA ASP A 38 1.57 -5.43 10.70
C ASP A 38 1.78 -6.80 10.02
N ALA A 39 0.84 -7.20 9.16
CA ALA A 39 0.80 -8.51 8.50
C ALA A 39 0.79 -9.71 9.47
N ILE A 40 0.24 -9.54 10.67
CA ILE A 40 0.08 -10.62 11.67
C ILE A 40 -1.26 -11.36 11.50
N GLY A 41 -2.25 -10.69 10.90
CA GLY A 41 -3.58 -11.25 10.67
C GLY A 41 -3.64 -12.34 9.60
N THR A 42 -4.86 -12.60 9.13
CA THR A 42 -5.12 -13.63 8.12
C THR A 42 -4.53 -13.22 6.76
N ASN A 43 -3.72 -14.10 6.16
CA ASN A 43 -3.28 -13.94 4.77
C ASN A 43 -4.47 -14.12 3.82
N LEU A 44 -4.92 -13.02 3.21
CA LEU A 44 -6.07 -12.98 2.30
C LEU A 44 -5.83 -13.75 1.00
N CYS A 45 -4.58 -14.04 0.64
CA CYS A 45 -4.26 -14.79 -0.57
C CYS A 45 -4.57 -16.30 -0.43
N ILE A 46 -4.76 -16.82 0.78
CA ILE A 46 -5.09 -18.24 0.99
C ILE A 46 -6.48 -18.54 0.43
N GLY A 47 -6.55 -19.46 -0.53
CA GLY A 47 -7.79 -19.81 -1.24
C GLY A 47 -8.20 -18.80 -2.33
N ALA A 48 -7.39 -17.76 -2.57
CA ALA A 48 -7.57 -16.87 -3.70
C ALA A 48 -7.09 -17.52 -5.02
N ILE A 49 -7.43 -16.91 -6.15
CA ILE A 49 -6.98 -17.35 -7.47
C ILE A 49 -5.90 -16.39 -7.97
N ALA A 50 -4.73 -16.90 -8.33
CA ALA A 50 -3.67 -16.11 -8.94
C ALA A 50 -3.54 -16.37 -10.45
N THR A 51 -3.33 -15.29 -11.20
CA THR A 51 -3.07 -15.29 -12.65
C THR A 51 -1.98 -14.26 -12.96
N SER A 52 -1.34 -14.33 -14.12
CA SER A 52 -0.34 -13.34 -14.54
C SER A 52 -0.50 -12.98 -16.02
N SER A 53 0.15 -11.91 -16.47
CA SER A 53 0.25 -11.56 -17.90
C SER A 53 1.05 -12.60 -18.70
N GLY A 54 1.97 -13.27 -18.02
CA GLY A 54 2.76 -14.37 -18.53
C GLY A 54 3.65 -14.95 -17.43
N GLN A 55 4.38 -16.01 -17.76
CA GLN A 55 5.23 -16.75 -16.83
C GLN A 55 6.47 -17.27 -17.56
N TYR A 56 7.60 -17.38 -16.86
CA TYR A 56 8.84 -17.90 -17.44
C TYR A 56 8.69 -19.36 -17.90
N SER A 57 8.00 -20.18 -17.11
CA SER A 57 7.77 -21.60 -17.40
C SER A 57 6.44 -22.11 -16.85
N ALA A 58 6.04 -23.31 -17.26
CA ALA A 58 4.84 -23.97 -16.74
C ALA A 58 4.91 -24.29 -15.23
N THR A 59 6.11 -24.34 -14.65
CA THR A 59 6.33 -24.66 -13.24
C THR A 59 6.47 -23.43 -12.33
N THR A 60 6.55 -22.23 -12.90
CA THR A 60 6.73 -20.95 -12.19
C THR A 60 5.52 -20.01 -12.34
N GLY A 61 4.34 -20.60 -12.55
CA GLY A 61 3.10 -19.87 -12.77
C GLY A 61 2.54 -19.19 -11.53
N ALA A 62 1.62 -18.25 -11.74
CA ALA A 62 1.09 -17.37 -10.70
C ALA A 62 0.55 -18.07 -9.43
N PRO A 63 -0.09 -19.25 -9.48
CA PRO A 63 -0.53 -19.94 -8.27
C PRO A 63 0.59 -20.21 -7.24
N ARG A 64 1.84 -20.37 -7.70
CA ARG A 64 3.00 -20.59 -6.82
C ARG A 64 3.37 -19.38 -5.96
N GLY A 65 2.90 -18.19 -6.33
CA GLY A 65 3.15 -16.97 -5.55
C GLY A 65 2.19 -16.79 -4.36
N ILE A 66 1.20 -17.67 -4.17
CA ILE A 66 0.19 -17.57 -3.10
C ILE A 66 -0.19 -18.94 -2.50
N ASP A 67 0.59 -19.99 -2.76
CA ASP A 67 0.25 -21.35 -2.34
C ASP A 67 0.69 -21.67 -0.90
N GLY A 68 1.42 -20.77 -0.25
CA GLY A 68 1.96 -20.96 1.08
C GLY A 68 3.21 -21.81 1.15
N ASP A 69 3.76 -22.27 0.01
CA ASP A 69 4.99 -23.04 -0.08
C ASP A 69 6.15 -22.18 -0.61
N ILE A 70 6.98 -21.70 0.32
CA ILE A 70 8.15 -20.87 0.02
C ILE A 70 9.27 -21.60 -0.75
N ALA A 71 9.16 -22.92 -0.96
CA ALA A 71 10.08 -23.68 -1.82
C ALA A 71 9.72 -23.55 -3.30
N THR A 72 8.51 -23.06 -3.61
CA THR A 72 8.07 -22.75 -4.96
C THR A 72 8.01 -21.24 -5.16
N TYR A 73 7.86 -20.79 -6.40
CA TYR A 73 7.87 -19.36 -6.72
C TYR A 73 7.13 -19.06 -8.01
N TYR A 74 6.63 -17.83 -8.08
CA TYR A 74 6.21 -17.22 -9.33
C TYR A 74 7.40 -16.52 -9.99
N GLU A 75 7.48 -16.60 -11.31
CA GLU A 75 8.41 -15.82 -12.12
C GLU A 75 7.71 -15.34 -13.40
N SER A 76 7.78 -14.03 -13.64
CA SER A 76 7.15 -13.41 -14.81
C SER A 76 7.74 -13.88 -16.13
N GLU A 77 7.04 -13.60 -17.22
CA GLU A 77 7.65 -13.57 -18.56
C GLU A 77 8.82 -12.57 -18.64
N SER A 78 9.70 -12.75 -19.63
CA SER A 78 10.79 -11.81 -19.88
C SER A 78 10.27 -10.51 -20.48
N ILE A 79 10.50 -9.39 -19.80
CA ILE A 79 10.09 -8.06 -20.28
C ILE A 79 11.14 -7.02 -19.95
N SER A 80 11.46 -6.10 -20.87
CA SER A 80 12.45 -5.06 -20.58
C SER A 80 11.85 -3.94 -19.72
N PHE A 81 11.96 -4.05 -18.39
CA PHE A 81 11.53 -2.99 -17.48
C PHE A 81 12.32 -1.69 -17.68
N SER A 82 13.61 -1.79 -18.01
CA SER A 82 14.47 -0.65 -18.33
C SER A 82 14.02 0.14 -19.58
N SER A 83 13.26 -0.50 -20.47
CA SER A 83 12.64 0.14 -21.64
C SER A 83 11.19 0.55 -21.40
N GLY A 84 10.71 0.51 -20.16
CA GLY A 84 9.33 0.85 -19.79
C GLY A 84 8.31 -0.28 -20.01
N GLY A 85 8.76 -1.49 -20.31
CA GLY A 85 7.88 -2.66 -20.32
C GLY A 85 7.30 -2.94 -18.93
N THR A 86 6.10 -3.51 -18.87
CA THR A 86 5.45 -3.89 -17.61
C THR A 86 4.70 -5.21 -17.77
N CYS A 87 4.71 -6.02 -16.73
CA CYS A 87 3.95 -7.27 -16.63
C CYS A 87 3.19 -7.28 -15.31
N TRP A 88 2.19 -8.15 -15.18
CA TRP A 88 1.35 -8.16 -13.97
C TRP A 88 1.18 -9.55 -13.36
N PHE A 89 1.02 -9.55 -12.04
CA PHE A 89 0.58 -10.68 -11.23
C PHE A 89 -0.71 -10.27 -10.52
N LYS A 90 -1.80 -11.00 -10.72
CA LYS A 90 -3.15 -10.66 -10.25
C LYS A 90 -3.67 -11.74 -9.32
N ILE A 91 -4.30 -11.30 -8.24
CA ILE A 91 -5.04 -12.10 -7.27
C ILE A 91 -6.51 -11.73 -7.37
N GLU A 92 -7.37 -12.73 -7.53
CA GLU A 92 -8.81 -12.63 -7.32
C GLU A 92 -9.13 -13.20 -5.94
N LEU A 93 -9.58 -12.32 -5.03
CA LEU A 93 -10.05 -12.71 -3.72
C LEU A 93 -11.47 -13.29 -3.81
N PRO A 94 -11.86 -14.18 -2.87
CA PRO A 94 -13.22 -14.73 -2.81
C PRO A 94 -14.30 -13.64 -2.67
N GLU A 95 -13.98 -12.58 -1.93
CA GLU A 95 -14.83 -11.41 -1.72
C GLU A 95 -13.98 -10.13 -1.74
N ALA A 96 -14.62 -8.98 -1.98
CA ALA A 96 -13.92 -7.71 -1.95
C ALA A 96 -13.45 -7.38 -0.53
N LYS A 97 -12.17 -7.10 -0.35
CA LYS A 97 -11.54 -6.77 0.95
C LYS A 97 -10.81 -5.45 0.86
N VAL A 98 -10.51 -4.82 2.00
CA VAL A 98 -9.60 -3.68 2.06
C VAL A 98 -8.22 -4.21 2.44
N ILE A 99 -7.17 -3.88 1.67
CA ILE A 99 -5.80 -4.22 2.04
C ILE A 99 -5.11 -3.05 2.74
N ARG A 100 -4.38 -3.33 3.81
CA ARG A 100 -3.62 -2.34 4.58
C ARG A 100 -2.14 -2.64 4.64
N SER A 101 -1.75 -3.89 4.44
CA SER A 101 -0.35 -4.25 4.24
C SER A 101 -0.19 -5.40 3.27
N TYR A 102 1.04 -5.58 2.82
CA TYR A 102 1.46 -6.78 2.13
C TYR A 102 2.76 -7.31 2.71
N HIS A 103 2.99 -8.61 2.52
CA HIS A 103 4.25 -9.27 2.82
C HIS A 103 4.72 -10.00 1.57
N MET A 104 6.00 -9.85 1.23
CA MET A 104 6.58 -10.49 0.05
C MET A 104 7.86 -11.21 0.44
N ILE A 105 8.02 -12.45 -0.01
CA ILE A 105 9.15 -13.32 0.27
C ILE A 105 9.91 -13.56 -1.05
N PRO A 106 11.24 -13.34 -1.09
CA PRO A 106 12.02 -13.57 -2.30
C PRO A 106 12.08 -15.06 -2.65
N SER A 107 12.17 -15.35 -3.95
CA SER A 107 12.57 -16.67 -4.43
C SER A 107 14.08 -16.87 -4.26
N HIS A 108 14.61 -18.02 -4.68
CA HIS A 108 16.07 -18.21 -4.73
C HIS A 108 16.75 -17.31 -5.81
N TYR A 109 16.00 -16.78 -6.78
CA TYR A 109 16.45 -15.74 -7.71
C TYR A 109 16.30 -14.35 -7.10
N THR A 110 17.03 -14.10 -6.02
CA THR A 110 16.90 -12.89 -5.20
C THR A 110 17.14 -11.58 -5.98
N ALA A 111 17.95 -11.60 -7.04
CA ALA A 111 18.14 -10.44 -7.92
C ALA A 111 16.87 -10.07 -8.71
N GLU A 112 16.01 -11.03 -9.02
CA GLU A 112 14.76 -10.80 -9.75
C GLU A 112 13.61 -10.38 -8.82
N PHE A 113 13.90 -10.21 -7.53
CA PHE A 113 12.89 -9.77 -6.56
C PHE A 113 12.33 -8.40 -6.95
N PRO A 114 10.99 -8.20 -6.94
CA PRO A 114 10.37 -6.96 -7.40
C PRO A 114 10.83 -5.75 -6.59
N LEU A 115 11.47 -4.79 -7.25
CA LEU A 115 11.92 -3.53 -6.64
C LEU A 115 10.91 -2.41 -6.87
N LYS A 116 10.41 -2.30 -8.11
CA LYS A 116 9.49 -1.26 -8.54
C LYS A 116 8.20 -1.87 -9.03
N PHE A 117 7.09 -1.51 -8.41
CA PHE A 117 5.78 -2.00 -8.80
C PHE A 117 4.66 -1.11 -8.25
N GLU A 118 3.49 -1.22 -8.84
CA GLU A 118 2.26 -0.70 -8.25
C GLU A 118 1.42 -1.85 -7.68
N ILE A 119 0.72 -1.59 -6.58
CA ILE A 119 -0.43 -2.39 -6.19
C ILE A 119 -1.67 -1.65 -6.67
N GLN A 120 -2.47 -2.34 -7.46
CA GLN A 120 -3.71 -1.82 -8.02
C GLN A 120 -4.90 -2.66 -7.59
N GLY A 121 -6.07 -2.02 -7.46
CA GLY A 121 -7.34 -2.66 -7.11
C GLY A 121 -8.37 -2.51 -8.22
N SER A 122 -9.26 -3.49 -8.34
CA SER A 122 -10.39 -3.45 -9.27
C SER A 122 -11.56 -4.28 -8.77
N ASN A 123 -12.78 -3.89 -9.14
CA ASN A 123 -14.01 -4.67 -8.92
C ASN A 123 -14.62 -5.21 -10.23
N ASP A 124 -14.10 -4.80 -11.38
CA ASP A 124 -14.56 -5.21 -12.72
C ASP A 124 -13.45 -5.87 -13.56
N ASN A 125 -12.26 -6.04 -12.98
CA ASN A 125 -11.06 -6.61 -13.60
C ASN A 125 -10.62 -5.88 -14.89
N THR A 126 -11.10 -4.66 -15.13
CA THR A 126 -10.87 -3.88 -16.34
C THR A 126 -10.37 -2.48 -16.02
N ASN A 127 -11.04 -1.78 -15.10
CA ASN A 127 -10.64 -0.49 -14.58
C ASN A 127 -9.87 -0.71 -13.27
N TRP A 128 -8.68 -0.12 -13.18
CA TRP A 128 -7.74 -0.37 -12.10
C TRP A 128 -7.34 0.92 -11.41
N ASP A 129 -7.58 0.98 -10.11
CA ASP A 129 -7.17 2.08 -9.25
C ASP A 129 -5.80 1.81 -8.67
N LYS A 130 -4.89 2.78 -8.74
CA LYS A 130 -3.59 2.69 -8.07
C LYS A 130 -3.78 2.89 -6.57
N ILE A 131 -3.46 1.86 -5.79
CA ILE A 131 -3.56 1.86 -4.32
C ILE A 131 -2.24 2.26 -3.70
N TYR A 132 -1.15 1.72 -4.24
CA TYR A 132 0.19 1.90 -3.69
C TYR A 132 1.23 1.85 -4.81
N GLU A 133 2.33 2.56 -4.63
CA GLU A 133 3.47 2.51 -5.52
C GLU A 133 4.75 2.29 -4.72
N ASN A 134 5.45 1.21 -5.07
CA ASN A 134 6.75 0.90 -4.53
C ASN A 134 7.84 1.33 -5.49
N ASN A 135 8.78 2.15 -5.01
CA ASN A 135 9.95 2.57 -5.78
C ASN A 135 11.28 2.08 -5.19
N SER A 136 11.24 1.51 -3.99
CA SER A 136 12.41 0.98 -3.28
C SER A 136 11.98 -0.02 -2.21
N ILE A 137 12.76 -1.08 -2.02
CA ILE A 137 12.60 -2.05 -0.92
C ILE A 137 13.95 -2.23 -0.21
N PRO A 138 13.97 -2.64 1.07
CA PRO A 138 15.19 -2.66 1.89
C PRO A 138 16.28 -3.65 1.42
N GLY A 139 16.00 -4.45 0.40
CA GLY A 139 16.95 -5.38 -0.22
C GLY A 139 16.22 -6.56 -0.82
N THR A 140 16.94 -7.65 -1.04
CA THR A 140 16.42 -8.90 -1.60
C THR A 140 16.00 -9.91 -0.52
N ILE A 141 15.41 -9.39 0.58
CA ILE A 141 14.96 -10.15 1.75
C ILE A 141 13.44 -10.06 1.88
N ALA A 142 12.85 -10.98 2.65
CA ALA A 142 11.43 -10.90 2.98
C ALA A 142 11.12 -9.59 3.72
N TYR A 143 10.01 -8.95 3.38
CA TYR A 143 9.60 -7.71 4.03
C TYR A 143 8.09 -7.56 4.09
N THR A 144 7.63 -6.89 5.14
CA THR A 144 6.26 -6.40 5.27
C THR A 144 6.26 -4.91 4.98
N ARG A 145 5.25 -4.45 4.25
CA ARG A 145 5.02 -3.03 4.03
C ARG A 145 3.57 -2.65 4.24
N THR A 146 3.36 -1.65 5.06
CA THR A 146 2.06 -1.00 5.21
C THR A 146 1.79 -0.11 4.00
N ILE A 147 0.59 -0.24 3.45
CA ILE A 147 0.11 0.46 2.26
C ILE A 147 -0.44 1.85 2.64
N ALA A 148 -1.18 1.95 3.76
CA ALA A 148 -1.60 3.24 4.32
C ALA A 148 -1.98 3.09 5.81
N SER A 149 -1.64 4.10 6.62
CA SER A 149 -2.33 4.41 7.87
C SER A 149 -2.91 5.82 7.76
N TYR A 150 -3.98 6.12 8.50
CA TYR A 150 -4.66 7.41 8.40
C TYR A 150 -4.81 8.06 9.78
N VAL A 151 -4.80 9.38 9.81
CA VAL A 151 -5.33 10.18 10.92
C VAL A 151 -6.44 11.05 10.40
N GLY A 152 -7.36 11.46 11.25
CA GLY A 152 -8.45 12.32 10.87
C GLY A 152 -9.29 12.72 12.07
N GLY A 153 -10.52 13.11 11.79
CA GLY A 153 -11.52 13.38 12.82
C GLY A 153 -12.40 14.55 12.42
N ILE A 154 -13.00 15.17 13.43
CA ILE A 154 -13.76 16.41 13.27
C ILE A 154 -12.94 17.54 13.87
N SER A 155 -12.67 18.55 13.06
CA SER A 155 -11.96 19.75 13.46
C SER A 155 -12.86 20.96 13.36
N ARG A 156 -13.22 21.50 14.51
CA ARG A 156 -14.07 22.70 14.63
C ARG A 156 -13.47 23.65 15.66
N LEU A 157 -13.64 24.94 15.39
CA LEU A 157 -13.39 26.01 16.33
C LEU A 157 -14.42 25.95 17.46
N THR A 158 -14.14 26.61 18.58
CA THR A 158 -15.07 26.74 19.73
C THR A 158 -16.46 27.30 19.37
N ASN A 159 -16.58 28.03 18.26
CA ASN A 159 -17.85 28.55 17.73
C ASN A 159 -18.60 27.55 16.80
N GLY A 160 -18.11 26.31 16.67
CA GLY A 160 -18.69 25.25 15.86
C GLY A 160 -18.36 25.29 14.37
N GLN A 161 -17.67 26.34 13.89
CA GLN A 161 -17.22 26.41 12.49
C GLN A 161 -16.04 25.49 12.23
N PRO A 162 -15.87 24.92 11.03
CA PRO A 162 -14.69 24.13 10.70
C PRO A 162 -13.43 24.98 10.76
N THR A 163 -12.31 24.37 11.17
CA THR A 163 -11.00 25.03 11.07
C THR A 163 -10.59 25.19 9.62
N GLN A 164 -9.76 26.18 9.30
CA GLN A 164 -9.33 26.43 7.92
C GLN A 164 -8.30 25.42 7.42
N ARG A 165 -7.49 24.87 8.33
CA ARG A 165 -6.38 23.97 7.99
C ARG A 165 -6.00 23.09 9.16
N ILE A 166 -5.55 21.88 8.85
CA ILE A 166 -4.89 20.96 9.77
C ILE A 166 -3.43 20.84 9.36
N LEU A 167 -2.51 21.02 10.29
CA LEU A 167 -1.10 20.66 10.11
C LEU A 167 -0.84 19.34 10.82
N ILE A 168 -0.08 18.45 10.17
CA ILE A 168 0.26 17.15 10.71
C ILE A 168 1.76 17.02 10.71
N ASN A 169 2.32 16.82 11.89
CA ASN A 169 3.75 16.74 12.14
C ASN A 169 4.09 15.41 12.80
N ASN A 170 5.29 14.90 12.59
CA ASN A 170 5.83 13.77 13.34
C ASN A 170 5.94 14.17 14.80
N TRP A 171 5.35 13.37 15.70
CA TRP A 171 5.33 13.67 17.13
C TRP A 171 6.73 13.76 17.74
N LEU A 172 7.63 12.84 17.37
CA LEU A 172 8.96 12.75 17.96
C LEU A 172 9.92 13.82 17.43
N THR A 173 9.88 14.09 16.13
CA THR A 173 10.86 14.97 15.47
C THR A 173 10.33 16.37 15.21
N GLY A 174 9.02 16.60 15.31
CA GLY A 174 8.35 17.83 14.90
C GLY A 174 8.32 18.05 13.37
N ALA A 175 8.90 17.14 12.59
CA ALA A 175 8.98 17.27 11.13
C ALA A 175 7.58 17.35 10.51
N TYR A 176 7.38 18.26 9.57
CA TYR A 176 6.13 18.35 8.82
C TYR A 176 5.89 17.07 7.99
N ILE A 177 4.68 16.52 8.06
CA ILE A 177 4.26 15.34 7.30
C ILE A 177 3.27 15.77 6.20
N SER A 178 2.17 16.41 6.59
CA SER A 178 1.07 16.70 5.66
C SER A 178 0.18 17.83 6.17
N THR A 179 -0.69 18.31 5.29
CA THR A 179 -1.74 19.29 5.56
C THR A 179 -3.08 18.73 5.08
N ALA A 180 -4.14 18.94 5.86
CA ALA A 180 -5.51 18.66 5.43
C ALA A 180 -6.39 19.92 5.53
N THR A 181 -7.45 19.96 4.72
CA THR A 181 -8.50 20.98 4.80
C THR A 181 -9.79 20.29 5.20
N PRO A 182 -10.36 20.62 6.37
CA PRO A 182 -11.65 20.08 6.78
C PRO A 182 -12.77 20.46 5.82
N ASP A 183 -13.77 19.59 5.68
CA ASP A 183 -14.99 19.90 4.95
C ASP A 183 -15.90 20.87 5.74
N LEU A 184 -17.07 21.20 5.20
CA LEU A 184 -18.05 22.08 5.84
C LEU A 184 -18.56 21.55 7.19
N SER A 185 -18.48 20.23 7.40
CA SER A 185 -18.83 19.58 8.66
C SER A 185 -17.63 19.47 9.61
N GLY A 186 -16.45 19.90 9.20
CA GLY A 186 -15.20 19.78 9.94
C GLY A 186 -14.52 18.42 9.78
N ASN A 187 -15.03 17.52 8.94
CA ASN A 187 -14.37 16.22 8.74
C ASN A 187 -13.07 16.42 7.97
N TRP A 188 -12.02 15.73 8.42
CA TRP A 188 -10.73 15.73 7.76
C TRP A 188 -10.05 14.38 7.95
N PHE A 189 -9.12 14.06 7.07
CA PHE A 189 -8.24 12.90 7.19
C PHE A 189 -6.97 13.14 6.36
N ALA A 190 -5.91 12.40 6.67
CA ALA A 190 -4.67 12.40 5.91
C ALA A 190 -4.00 11.02 6.01
N SER A 191 -3.34 10.60 4.93
CA SER A 191 -2.47 9.42 4.95
C SER A 191 -1.19 9.75 5.71
N ILE A 192 -0.82 8.88 6.63
CA ILE A 192 0.36 8.99 7.48
C ILE A 192 1.27 7.78 7.22
N PRO A 193 2.60 7.94 7.30
CA PRO A 193 3.49 6.80 7.36
C PRO A 193 3.19 5.91 8.57
N TYR A 194 3.20 4.59 8.38
CA TYR A 194 2.97 3.64 9.47
C TYR A 194 3.99 3.78 10.60
N GLY A 195 3.56 3.49 11.84
CA GLY A 195 4.40 3.59 13.04
C GLY A 195 4.80 5.03 13.40
N THR A 196 4.21 6.03 12.74
CA THR A 196 4.47 7.44 13.05
C THR A 196 3.34 7.99 13.90
N ASP A 197 3.61 8.19 15.19
CA ASP A 197 2.76 9.04 16.01
C ASP A 197 2.84 10.47 15.48
N VAL A 198 1.71 11.17 15.47
CA VAL A 198 1.63 12.53 14.94
C VAL A 198 1.15 13.53 15.98
N LEU A 199 1.59 14.77 15.80
CA LEU A 199 0.98 15.97 16.33
C LEU A 199 0.05 16.54 15.27
N VAL A 200 -1.23 16.69 15.60
CA VAL A 200 -2.22 17.34 14.74
C VAL A 200 -2.46 18.74 15.27
N THR A 201 -2.37 19.75 14.42
CA THR A 201 -2.62 21.15 14.80
C THR A 201 -3.74 21.75 13.97
N HIS A 202 -4.74 22.26 14.66
CA HIS A 202 -5.98 22.83 14.18
C HIS A 202 -5.82 24.34 14.02
N ILE A 203 -5.90 24.83 12.78
CA ILE A 203 -5.64 26.23 12.44
C ILE A 203 -6.95 26.92 12.05
N GLY A 204 -7.37 27.87 12.87
CA GLY A 204 -8.48 28.78 12.58
C GLY A 204 -8.08 29.99 11.73
N PRO A 205 -9.02 30.94 11.52
CA PRO A 205 -8.73 32.22 10.87
C PRO A 205 -7.66 33.02 11.62
N ALA A 206 -7.13 34.06 10.96
CA ALA A 206 -6.19 34.99 11.59
C ALA A 206 -6.73 35.49 12.95
N GLY A 207 -5.87 35.45 13.98
CA GLY A 207 -6.24 35.79 15.36
C GLY A 207 -6.81 34.62 16.17
N TYR A 208 -7.13 33.48 15.56
CA TYR A 208 -7.45 32.26 16.30
C TYR A 208 -6.18 31.62 16.86
N LYS A 209 -6.22 31.20 18.13
CA LYS A 209 -5.13 30.47 18.76
C LYS A 209 -5.15 29.01 18.26
N PRO A 210 -4.06 28.51 17.63
CA PRO A 210 -4.00 27.10 17.24
C PRO A 210 -4.19 26.15 18.42
N GLU A 211 -4.89 25.05 18.17
CA GLU A 211 -5.06 23.94 19.12
C GLU A 211 -4.33 22.73 18.57
N SER A 212 -3.66 21.95 19.42
CA SER A 212 -2.91 20.78 18.98
C SER A 212 -3.26 19.56 19.82
N ASP A 213 -3.48 18.44 19.13
CA ASP A 213 -3.74 17.13 19.71
C ASP A 213 -2.54 16.20 19.43
N GLY A 214 -2.03 15.54 20.46
CA GLY A 214 -0.90 14.62 20.30
C GLY A 214 -0.42 13.98 21.61
N PRO A 215 0.23 12.81 21.55
CA PRO A 215 0.43 12.00 20.34
C PRO A 215 -0.88 11.36 19.87
N ILE A 216 -1.16 11.45 18.57
CA ILE A 216 -2.21 10.67 17.92
C ILE A 216 -1.51 9.55 17.16
N THR A 217 -1.78 8.33 17.57
CA THR A 217 -1.40 7.15 16.80
C THR A 217 -2.42 7.02 15.65
N PRO A 218 -1.97 7.02 14.38
CA PRO A 218 -2.84 6.81 13.24
C PRO A 218 -3.69 5.57 13.40
N TYR A 219 -4.98 5.72 13.16
CA TYR A 219 -5.93 4.62 13.19
C TYR A 219 -6.07 3.99 11.81
N LEU A 220 -6.45 2.72 11.83
CA LEU A 220 -6.53 1.87 10.66
C LEU A 220 -7.94 1.97 10.11
N TRP A 221 -8.11 2.69 8.99
CA TRP A 221 -9.35 2.67 8.20
C TRP A 221 -9.24 1.70 7.06
#